data_AF-A0A4Q9HUJ6-F1
#
_entry.id   AF-A0A4Q9HUJ6-F1
#
_cell.length_a   1.000
_cell.length_b   1.000
_cell.length_c   1.000
_cell.angle_alpha   90.00
_cell.angle_beta   90.00
_cell.angle_gamma   90.00
#
_symmetry.space_group_name_H-M   'P 1'
#
loop_
_entity.id
_entity.type
_entity.pdbx_description
1 polymer ?
#
loop_
_entity_poly.entity_id
_entity_poly.type
_entity_poly.pdbx_seq_one_letter_code
_entity_poly.pdbx_strand_id
1 'polypeptide(L)'
;MTDDKAPHRLRLTGGARLVGDRVAVSAMVFRGPVHLSTEEVFLSVDDASVLQAQLTRALDERSFPGLEQRDRDKARMRHGF
;
A
#
# COMPACT_ATOMS: atom_id res chain seq x y z
N MET A 1 5.42 -32.43 -0.28
CA MET A 1 6.28 -31.77 0.73
C MET A 1 5.89 -30.30 0.74
N THR A 2 4.99 -29.92 1.64
CA THR A 2 4.45 -28.55 1.70
C THR A 2 5.55 -27.65 2.27
N ASP A 3 6.01 -26.69 1.47
CA ASP A 3 7.04 -25.73 1.85
C ASP A 3 6.47 -24.78 2.90
N ASP A 4 6.65 -25.13 4.17
CA ASP A 4 6.13 -24.41 5.33
C ASP A 4 6.90 -23.09 5.60
N LYS A 5 7.88 -22.75 4.76
CA LYS A 5 8.70 -21.53 4.85
C LYS A 5 8.34 -20.44 3.84
N ALA A 6 7.40 -20.68 2.92
CA ALA A 6 7.04 -19.66 1.94
C ALA A 6 6.39 -18.45 2.65
N PRO A 7 6.87 -17.21 2.40
CA PRO A 7 6.37 -16.02 3.07
C PRO A 7 4.89 -15.83 2.76
N HIS A 8 4.11 -15.51 3.80
CA HIS A 8 2.71 -15.15 3.61
C HIS A 8 2.63 -13.80 2.89
N ARG A 9 1.94 -13.79 1.75
CA ARG A 9 1.63 -12.56 1.02
C ARG A 9 0.16 -12.24 1.22
N LEU A 10 -0.12 -11.02 1.65
CA LEU A 10 -1.46 -10.47 1.71
C LEU A 10 -1.73 -9.65 0.44
N ARG A 11 -2.90 -9.87 -0.16
CA ARG A 11 -3.41 -9.01 -1.23
C ARG A 11 -4.73 -8.42 -0.76
N LEU A 12 -4.78 -7.11 -0.58
CA LEU A 12 -6.03 -6.41 -0.25
C LEU A 12 -7.00 -6.52 -1.44
N THR A 13 -8.25 -6.86 -1.16
CA THR A 13 -9.32 -7.03 -2.14
C THR A 13 -10.58 -6.31 -1.68
N GLY A 14 -11.32 -5.73 -2.63
CA GLY A 14 -12.56 -5.02 -2.33
C GLY A 14 -12.35 -3.61 -1.76
N GLY A 15 -13.32 -3.16 -0.96
CA GLY A 15 -13.33 -1.84 -0.34
C GLY A 15 -12.82 -1.84 1.09
N ALA A 16 -12.44 -0.66 1.58
CA ALA A 16 -12.12 -0.40 2.97
C ALA A 16 -13.31 0.22 3.70
N ARG A 17 -13.51 -0.12 4.97
CA ARG A 17 -14.54 0.50 5.83
C ARG A 17 -13.98 0.83 7.20
N LEU A 18 -14.49 1.90 7.80
CA LEU A 18 -14.15 2.24 9.19
C LEU A 18 -15.00 1.39 10.15
N VAL A 19 -14.35 0.76 11.13
CA VAL A 19 -14.97 -0.02 12.20
C VAL A 19 -14.40 0.47 13.52
N GLY A 20 -15.14 1.34 14.21
CA GLY A 20 -14.64 2.03 15.39
C GLY A 20 -13.46 2.95 15.03
N ASP A 21 -12.31 2.70 15.63
CA ASP A 21 -11.04 3.40 15.42
C ASP A 21 -10.09 2.67 14.46
N ARG A 22 -10.59 1.67 13.72
CA ARG A 22 -9.79 0.84 12.81
C ARG A 22 -10.37 0.82 11.40
N VAL A 23 -9.51 0.52 10.44
CA VAL A 23 -9.89 0.32 9.04
C VAL A 23 -9.93 -1.18 8.76
N ALA A 24 -11.12 -1.70 8.47
CA ALA A 24 -11.31 -3.08 8.03
C ALA A 24 -11.16 -3.18 6.50
N VAL A 25 -10.36 -4.15 6.06
CA VAL A 25 -10.11 -4.47 4.65
C VAL A 25 -10.12 -5.98 4.45
N SER A 26 -10.70 -6.45 3.35
CA SER A 26 -10.59 -7.85 2.98
C SER A 26 -9.20 -8.12 2.40
N ALA A 27 -8.55 -9.19 2.83
CA ALA A 27 -7.24 -9.60 2.35
C ALA A 27 -7.26 -11.07 1.95
N MET A 28 -6.78 -11.37 0.75
CA MET A 28 -6.47 -12.73 0.33
C MET A 28 -5.08 -13.11 0.85
N VAL A 29 -5.01 -14.24 1.55
CA VAL A 29 -3.77 -14.81 2.09
C VAL A 29 -3.21 -15.84 1.12
N PHE A 30 -1.95 -15.69 0.76
CA PHE A 30 -1.25 -16.62 -0.14
C PHE A 30 -0.04 -17.25 0.55
N ARG A 31 0.25 -18.50 0.20
CA ARG A 31 1.51 -19.18 0.45
C ARG A 31 2.14 -19.57 -0.88
N GLY A 32 3.19 -18.85 -1.28
CA GLY A 32 3.72 -18.96 -2.64
C GLY A 32 2.63 -18.64 -3.68
N PRO A 33 2.40 -19.49 -4.70
CA PRO A 33 1.36 -19.27 -5.71
C PRO A 33 -0.05 -19.69 -5.25
N VAL A 34 -0.19 -20.30 -4.08
CA VAL A 34 -1.45 -20.90 -3.62
C VAL A 34 -2.23 -19.90 -2.77
N HIS A 35 -3.49 -19.68 -3.14
CA HIS A 35 -4.47 -18.96 -2.30
C HIS A 35 -4.95 -19.86 -1.18
N LEU A 36 -4.88 -19.39 0.07
CA LEU A 36 -5.26 -20.15 1.25
C LEU A 36 -6.64 -19.74 1.78
N SER A 37 -6.86 -18.44 1.97
CA SER A 37 -8.06 -17.90 2.60
C SER A 37 -8.30 -16.45 2.20
N THR A 38 -9.51 -15.96 2.43
CA THR A 38 -9.83 -14.54 2.40
C THR A 38 -10.32 -14.14 3.78
N GLU A 39 -9.67 -13.15 4.38
CA GLU A 39 -9.87 -12.75 5.77
C GLU A 39 -10.13 -11.26 5.88
N GLU A 40 -10.81 -10.83 6.95
CA GLU A 40 -10.94 -9.40 7.26
C GLU A 40 -9.77 -8.97 8.16
N VAL A 41 -8.96 -8.03 7.66
CA VAL A 41 -7.80 -7.47 8.36
C VAL A 41 -8.15 -6.09 8.88
N PHE A 42 -7.82 -5.82 10.14
CA PHE A 42 -8.06 -4.55 10.78
C PHE A 42 -6.73 -3.81 10.94
N LEU A 43 -6.64 -2.66 10.29
CA LEU A 43 -5.51 -1.75 10.38
C LEU A 43 -5.81 -0.64 11.37
N SER A 44 -4.81 -0.19 12.12
CA SER A 44 -4.93 1.09 12.81
C SER A 44 -5.04 2.23 11.78
N VAL A 45 -5.57 3.39 12.20
CA VAL A 45 -5.63 4.57 11.33
C VAL A 45 -4.23 5.01 10.89
N ASP A 46 -3.23 4.90 11.78
CA ASP A 46 -1.84 5.26 11.47
C ASP A 46 -1.25 4.33 10.41
N ASP A 47 -1.43 3.01 10.55
CA ASP A 47 -0.95 2.03 9.56
C ASP A 47 -1.65 2.23 8.20
N ALA A 48 -2.96 2.49 8.22
CA ALA A 48 -3.73 2.77 7.02
C ALA A 48 -3.25 4.06 6.32
N SER A 49 -2.88 5.08 7.09
CA SER A 49 -2.36 6.34 6.57
C SER A 49 -0.97 6.17 5.91
N VAL A 50 -0.09 5.38 6.52
CA VAL A 50 1.22 5.05 5.94
C VAL A 50 1.06 4.29 4.62
N LEU A 51 0.17 3.28 4.59
CA LEU A 51 -0.12 2.52 3.38
C LEU A 51 -0.72 3.40 2.28
N GLN A 52 -1.63 4.31 2.62
CA GLN A 52 -2.18 5.27 1.68
C GLN A 52 -1.08 6.14 1.07
N ALA A 53 -0.22 6.74 1.91
CA ALA A 53 0.85 7.61 1.44
C ALA A 53 1.82 6.90 0.48
N GLN A 54 2.20 5.66 0.81
CA GLN A 54 3.05 4.83 -0.06
C GLN A 54 2.35 4.48 -1.38
N LEU A 55 1.06 4.14 -1.34
CA LEU A 55 0.30 3.80 -2.54
C LEU A 55 0.12 5.00 -3.45
N THR A 56 -0.23 6.16 -2.90
CA THR A 56 -0.33 7.42 -3.64
C THR A 56 0.99 7.74 -4.33
N ARG A 57 2.11 7.67 -3.61
CA ARG A 57 3.44 7.89 -4.19
C ARG A 57 3.73 6.95 -5.35
N ALA A 58 3.48 5.64 -5.17
CA ALA A 58 3.73 4.65 -6.22
C ALA A 58 2.83 4.86 -7.46
N LEU A 59 1.59 5.31 -7.25
CA LEU A 59 0.66 5.65 -8.34
C LEU A 59 1.07 6.93 -9.06
N ASP A 60 1.53 7.95 -8.34
CA ASP A 60 2.02 9.21 -8.90
C ASP A 60 3.28 8.99 -9.73
N GLU A 61 4.25 8.20 -9.22
CA GLU A 61 5.45 7.82 -9.97
C GLU A 61 5.12 7.07 -11.27
N ARG A 62 4.10 6.20 -11.24
CA ARG A 62 3.68 5.42 -12.40
C ARG A 62 2.90 6.27 -13.42
N SER A 63 2.02 7.16 -12.93
CA SER A 63 1.19 8.02 -13.77
C SER A 63 1.98 9.18 -14.37
N PHE A 64 2.99 9.66 -13.64
CA PHE A 64 3.80 10.82 -13.99
C PHE A 64 5.27 10.57 -13.66
N PRO A 65 5.97 9.75 -14.47
CA PRO A 65 7.39 9.48 -14.26
C PRO A 65 8.20 10.78 -14.27
N GLY A 66 8.93 11.03 -13.19
CA GLY A 66 9.75 12.24 -13.02
C GLY A 66 9.00 13.48 -12.47
N LEU A 67 7.74 13.35 -12.03
CA LEU A 67 7.00 14.46 -11.40
C LEU A 67 7.74 14.98 -10.16
N GLU A 68 8.19 14.09 -9.27
CA GLU A 68 8.97 14.48 -8.08
C GLU A 68 10.27 15.23 -8.44
N GLN A 69 10.91 14.87 -9.56
CA GLN A 69 12.12 15.53 -10.04
C GLN A 69 11.78 16.94 -10.54
N ARG A 70 10.70 17.08 -11.31
CA ARG A 70 10.20 18.37 -11.80
C ARG A 70 9.74 19.29 -10.67
N ASP A 71 9.10 18.73 -9.65
CA ASP A 71 8.66 19.50 -8.48
C ASP A 71 9.85 19.94 -7.62
N ARG A 72 10.87 19.07 -7.45
CA ARG A 72 12.15 19.45 -6.83
C ARG A 72 12.88 20.53 -7.61
N ASP A 73 12.93 20.41 -8.94
CA ASP A 73 13.60 21.39 -9.79
C ASP A 73 12.86 22.74 -9.75
N LYS A 74 11.52 22.74 -9.77
CA LYS A 74 10.71 23.95 -9.55
C LYS A 74 10.92 24.55 -8.16
N ALA A 75 10.97 23.74 -7.12
CA ALA A 75 11.23 24.21 -5.76
C ALA A 75 12.62 24.84 -5.63
N ARG A 76 13.64 24.24 -6.27
CA ARG A 76 14.99 24.80 -6.37
C ARG A 76 15.03 26.13 -7.12
N MET A 77 14.31 26.24 -8.24
CA MET A 77 14.19 27.51 -8.97
C MET A 77 13.48 28.59 -8.15
N ARG A 78 12.50 28.21 -7.31
CA ARG A 78 11.77 29.14 -6.43
C ARG A 78 12.58 29.60 -5.23
N HIS A 79 13.41 28.73 -4.67
CA HIS A 79 14.25 29.00 -3.50
C HIS A 79 15.71 29.26 -3.88
N GLY A 80 15.93 29.85 -5.06
CA GLY A 80 17.22 30.00 -5.73
C GLY A 80 18.43 30.15 -4.81
N PHE A 81 19.42 29.30 -5.05
CA PHE A 81 20.82 29.61 -4.81
C PHE A 81 21.43 30.02 -6.15
#